data_AF-A0A355UAF6-F1
#
_entry.id   AF-A0A355UAF6-F1
#
_cell.length_a   1.000
_cell.length_b   1.000
_cell.length_c   1.000
_cell.angle_alpha   90.00
_cell.angle_beta   90.00
_cell.angle_gamma   90.00
#
_symmetry.space_group_name_H-M   'P 1'
#
loop_
_entity.id
_entity.type
_entity.pdbx_description
1 polymer ?
#
loop_
_entity_poly.entity_id
_entity_poly.type
_entity_poly.pdbx_seq_one_letter_code
_entity_poly.pdbx_strand_id
1 'polypeptide(L)'
;MNFSLSVFGAIILVFFVLRFAKKIVVKLIGFLLISATVVGLMYYKSWGPFEHNIAELSHLQDKYCISNADEDICECIVQPIESDMNQRFTTDELQLLTTQRIKAAYVLKKSMNHTKEQALLCLEKRNAIEKYKQFIHDFIPIENKYLSMAEDKVDELTGAVKDEVTTFNEGKKSIDDKY
;
A
#
# COMPACT_ATOMS: atom_id res chain seq x y z
N MET A 1 -27.71 -44.54 -38.93
CA MET A 1 -27.08 -43.36 -39.56
C MET A 1 -27.10 -42.08 -38.70
N ASN A 2 -27.78 -42.03 -37.55
CA ASN A 2 -27.90 -40.79 -36.76
C ASN A 2 -26.78 -40.55 -35.73
N PHE A 3 -26.05 -41.60 -35.34
CA PHE A 3 -24.99 -41.53 -34.32
C PHE A 3 -23.69 -40.88 -34.84
N SER A 4 -23.41 -41.03 -36.14
CA SER A 4 -22.25 -40.39 -36.79
C SER A 4 -22.45 -38.87 -36.92
N LEU A 5 -23.65 -38.44 -37.31
CA LEU A 5 -23.95 -37.03 -37.54
C LEU A 5 -23.94 -36.19 -36.24
N SER A 6 -24.45 -36.76 -35.14
CA SER A 6 -24.46 -36.11 -33.83
C SER A 6 -23.05 -35.99 -33.22
N VAL A 7 -22.19 -37.00 -33.40
CA VAL A 7 -20.79 -36.95 -32.96
C VAL A 7 -20.00 -35.91 -33.74
N PHE A 8 -20.17 -35.83 -35.07
CA PHE A 8 -19.55 -34.78 -35.88
C PHE A 8 -20.05 -33.37 -35.49
N GLY A 9 -21.34 -33.21 -35.22
CA GLY A 9 -21.90 -31.96 -34.73
C GLY A 9 -21.29 -31.50 -33.39
N ALA A 10 -21.11 -32.43 -32.45
CA ALA A 10 -20.49 -32.14 -31.16
C ALA A 10 -19.02 -31.73 -31.32
N ILE A 11 -18.26 -32.40 -32.19
CA ILE A 11 -16.85 -32.07 -32.45
C ILE A 11 -16.71 -30.67 -33.06
N ILE A 12 -17.57 -30.31 -34.01
CA ILE A 12 -17.58 -28.97 -34.62
C ILE A 12 -17.92 -27.90 -33.57
N LEU A 13 -18.90 -28.16 -32.70
CA LEU A 13 -19.31 -27.24 -31.66
C LEU A 13 -18.20 -27.02 -30.64
N VAL A 14 -17.54 -28.09 -30.17
CA VAL A 14 -16.36 -28.00 -29.28
C VAL A 14 -15.21 -27.25 -29.95
N PHE A 15 -14.94 -27.51 -31.23
CA PHE A 15 -13.92 -26.79 -31.99
C PHE A 15 -14.20 -25.28 -32.07
N PHE A 16 -15.45 -24.90 -32.32
CA PHE A 16 -15.86 -23.49 -32.32
C PHE A 16 -15.72 -22.84 -30.95
N VAL A 17 -16.15 -23.51 -29.88
CA VAL A 17 -15.99 -23.03 -28.49
C VAL A 17 -14.52 -22.83 -28.16
N LEU A 18 -13.64 -23.79 -28.45
CA LEU A 18 -12.20 -23.68 -28.20
C LEU A 18 -11.55 -22.56 -29.02
N ARG A 19 -11.99 -22.36 -30.28
CA ARG A 19 -11.47 -21.29 -31.14
C ARG A 19 -11.86 -19.89 -30.65
N PHE A 20 -13.11 -19.73 -30.19
CA PHE A 20 -13.57 -18.47 -29.61
C PHE A 20 -12.97 -18.21 -28.22
N ALA A 21 -12.85 -19.25 -27.39
CA ALA A 21 -12.22 -19.16 -26.08
C ALA A 21 -10.76 -18.69 -26.21
N LYS A 22 -9.97 -19.26 -27.12
CA LYS A 22 -8.59 -18.79 -27.38
C LYS A 22 -8.55 -17.30 -27.78
N LYS A 23 -9.47 -16.84 -28.62
CA LYS A 23 -9.52 -15.44 -29.07
C LYS A 23 -9.88 -14.48 -27.92
N ILE A 24 -10.77 -14.90 -27.02
CA ILE A 24 -11.15 -14.12 -25.82
C ILE A 24 -10.01 -14.12 -24.81
N VAL A 25 -9.42 -15.29 -24.52
CA VAL A 25 -8.30 -15.44 -23.57
C VAL A 25 -7.08 -14.63 -24.01
N VAL A 26 -6.72 -14.65 -25.29
CA VAL A 26 -5.59 -13.84 -25.81
C VAL A 26 -5.87 -12.34 -25.65
N LYS A 27 -7.10 -11.88 -25.88
CA LYS A 27 -7.46 -10.48 -25.66
C LYS A 27 -7.45 -10.11 -24.18
N LEU A 28 -7.91 -11.00 -23.30
CA LEU A 28 -7.89 -10.82 -21.85
C LEU A 28 -6.46 -10.74 -21.30
N ILE A 29 -5.60 -11.68 -21.69
CA ILE A 29 -4.18 -11.68 -21.30
C ILE A 29 -3.48 -10.44 -21.87
N GLY A 30 -3.75 -10.10 -23.14
CA GLY A 30 -3.20 -8.88 -23.75
C GLY A 30 -3.61 -7.62 -23.00
N PHE A 31 -4.89 -7.50 -22.63
CA PHE A 31 -5.37 -6.38 -21.81
C PHE A 31 -4.71 -6.36 -20.43
N LEU A 32 -4.58 -7.52 -19.76
CA LEU A 32 -3.92 -7.65 -18.46
C LEU A 32 -2.45 -7.24 -18.51
N LEU A 33 -1.73 -7.64 -19.56
CA LEU A 33 -0.32 -7.27 -19.73
C LEU A 33 -0.16 -5.77 -19.99
N ILE A 34 -1.04 -5.19 -20.82
CA ILE A 34 -1.03 -3.74 -21.08
C ILE A 34 -1.38 -2.97 -19.80
N SER A 35 -2.41 -3.38 -19.06
CA SER A 35 -2.79 -2.70 -17.82
C SER A 35 -1.71 -2.82 -16.75
N ALA A 36 -1.10 -3.99 -16.59
CA ALA A 36 0.06 -4.18 -15.70
C ALA A 36 1.24 -3.31 -16.11
N THR A 37 1.51 -3.17 -17.42
CA THR A 37 2.59 -2.30 -17.93
C THR A 37 2.29 -0.83 -17.64
N VAL A 38 1.06 -0.38 -17.87
CA VAL A 38 0.64 1.00 -17.59
C VAL A 38 0.74 1.30 -16.09
N VAL A 39 0.23 0.41 -15.23
CA VAL A 39 0.32 0.56 -13.77
C VAL A 39 1.78 0.54 -13.31
N GLY A 40 2.62 -0.35 -13.86
CA GLY A 40 4.04 -0.41 -13.57
C GLY A 40 4.78 0.88 -13.95
N LEU A 41 4.47 1.45 -15.13
CA LEU A 41 5.01 2.74 -15.56
C LEU A 41 4.53 3.89 -14.68
N MET A 42 3.25 3.89 -14.29
CA MET A 42 2.69 4.89 -13.37
C MET A 42 3.36 4.81 -11.99
N TYR A 43 3.64 3.60 -11.50
CA TYR A 43 4.37 3.40 -10.25
C TYR A 43 5.83 3.89 -10.37
N TYR A 44 6.56 3.50 -11.43
CA TYR A 44 7.95 3.89 -11.64
C TYR A 44 8.13 5.40 -11.84
N LYS A 45 7.21 6.05 -12.56
CA LYS A 45 7.23 7.50 -12.78
C LYS A 45 6.48 8.30 -11.71
N SER A 46 5.93 7.65 -10.67
CA SER A 46 5.12 8.30 -9.64
C SER A 46 3.99 9.17 -10.22
N TRP A 47 3.20 8.65 -11.16
CA TRP A 47 2.08 9.38 -11.78
C TRP A 47 0.72 8.85 -11.30
N GLY A 48 -0.22 9.74 -10.98
CA GLY A 48 -1.59 9.39 -10.62
C GLY A 48 -1.71 8.92 -9.16
N PRO A 49 -2.38 7.80 -8.85
CA PRO A 49 -2.57 7.35 -7.45
C PRO A 49 -1.27 6.92 -6.73
N PHE A 50 -0.12 7.03 -7.40
CA PHE A 50 1.22 6.73 -6.88
C PHE A 50 2.11 7.97 -6.78
N GLU A 51 1.57 9.17 -7.02
CA GLU A 51 2.28 10.46 -7.02
C GLU A 51 2.66 10.91 -5.60
N HIS A 52 1.85 10.55 -4.62
CA HIS A 52 2.12 10.81 -3.20
C HIS A 52 2.29 9.49 -2.45
N ASN A 53 3.33 9.44 -1.62
CA ASN A 53 3.59 8.29 -0.78
C ASN A 53 2.57 8.33 0.38
N ILE A 54 1.61 7.41 0.38
CA ILE A 54 0.44 7.46 1.29
C ILE A 54 0.83 7.27 2.76
N ALA A 55 2.04 6.74 3.01
CA ALA A 55 2.66 6.63 4.33
C ALA A 55 3.57 7.82 4.68
N GLU A 56 3.58 8.87 3.85
CA GLU A 56 4.31 10.09 4.13
C GLU A 56 3.54 10.94 5.14
N LEU A 57 4.24 11.35 6.18
CA LEU A 57 3.69 12.20 7.25
C LEU A 57 3.07 13.50 6.70
N SER A 58 3.62 14.03 5.60
CA SER A 58 3.11 15.20 4.89
C SER A 58 1.68 15.02 4.38
N HIS A 59 1.31 13.81 3.92
CA HIS A 59 -0.04 13.51 3.47
C HIS A 59 -1.03 13.41 4.64
N LEU A 60 -0.59 12.90 5.80
CA LEU A 60 -1.41 12.91 7.01
C LEU A 60 -1.64 14.33 7.54
N GLN A 61 -0.60 15.17 7.52
CA GLN A 61 -0.71 16.59 7.87
C GLN A 61 -1.65 17.33 6.93
N ASP A 62 -1.49 17.18 5.62
CA ASP A 62 -2.35 17.88 4.67
C ASP A 62 -3.82 17.45 4.81
N LYS A 63 -4.07 16.14 4.97
CA LYS A 63 -5.43 15.60 5.11
C LYS A 63 -6.10 16.05 6.41
N TYR A 64 -5.46 15.90 7.56
CA TYR A 64 -6.10 16.05 8.87
C TYR A 64 -5.81 17.38 9.56
N CYS A 65 -4.77 18.12 9.16
CA CYS A 65 -4.38 19.38 9.79
C CYS A 65 -4.61 20.61 8.90
N ILE A 66 -4.62 20.49 7.57
CA ILE A 66 -4.74 21.63 6.64
C ILE A 66 -6.08 21.63 5.90
N SER A 67 -6.30 20.66 5.03
CA SER A 67 -7.39 20.67 4.04
C SER A 67 -8.76 20.29 4.63
N ASN A 68 -8.81 19.25 5.47
CA ASN A 68 -9.98 18.85 6.24
C ASN A 68 -9.59 18.76 7.71
N ALA A 69 -9.29 19.91 8.31
CA ALA A 69 -8.81 20.02 9.67
C ALA A 69 -9.79 19.32 10.65
N ASP A 70 -9.44 18.10 11.04
CA ASP A 70 -10.04 17.43 12.18
C ASP A 70 -9.09 17.67 13.34
N GLU A 71 -9.36 18.72 14.10
CA GLU A 71 -8.49 19.22 15.18
C GLU A 71 -8.16 18.13 16.20
N ASP A 72 -9.09 17.21 16.48
CA ASP A 72 -8.85 16.09 17.37
C ASP A 72 -7.87 15.08 16.77
N ILE A 73 -8.01 14.72 15.48
CA ILE A 73 -7.08 13.81 14.81
C ILE A 73 -5.72 14.48 14.62
N CYS A 74 -5.70 15.75 14.23
CA CYS A 74 -4.46 16.49 14.03
C CYS A 74 -3.65 16.59 15.33
N GLU A 75 -4.25 17.09 16.40
CA GLU A 75 -3.53 17.38 17.64
C GLU A 75 -3.29 16.14 18.51
N CYS A 76 -4.25 15.21 18.55
CA CYS A 76 -4.11 14.02 19.38
C CYS A 76 -3.43 12.84 18.68
N ILE A 77 -3.36 12.80 17.34
CA ILE A 77 -2.79 11.65 16.61
C ILE A 77 -1.62 12.09 15.72
N VAL A 78 -1.85 12.99 14.76
CA VAL A 78 -0.85 13.32 13.73
C VAL A 78 0.36 14.05 14.32
N GLN A 79 0.14 15.06 15.17
CA GLN A 79 1.22 15.82 15.80
C GLN A 79 2.10 14.98 16.75
N PRO A 80 1.53 14.12 17.64
CA PRO A 80 2.35 13.20 18.43
C PRO A 80 3.20 12.25 17.58
N ILE A 81 2.63 11.69 16.51
CA ILE A 81 3.36 10.84 15.57
C ILE A 81 4.52 11.62 14.92
N GLU A 82 4.25 12.82 14.42
CA GLU A 82 5.26 13.70 13.83
C GLU A 82 6.38 14.01 14.82
N SER A 83 6.02 14.38 16.06
CA SER A 83 6.99 14.70 17.10
C SER A 83 7.88 13.50 17.43
N ASP A 84 7.30 12.31 17.54
CA ASP A 84 8.07 11.08 17.80
C ASP A 84 9.02 10.74 16.64
N MET A 85 8.56 10.89 15.38
CA MET A 85 9.41 10.69 14.20
C MET A 85 10.56 11.71 14.15
N ASN A 86 10.28 13.00 14.37
CA ASN A 86 11.29 14.07 14.37
C ASN A 86 12.29 13.94 15.52
N GLN A 87 11.92 13.29 16.63
CA GLN A 87 12.82 13.04 17.75
C GLN A 87 13.80 11.89 17.45
N ARG A 88 13.40 10.88 16.66
CA ARG A 88 14.18 9.66 16.41
C ARG A 88 14.97 9.67 15.11
N PHE A 89 14.54 10.48 14.15
CA PHE A 89 15.13 10.55 12.82
C PHE A 89 15.59 11.97 12.51
N THR A 90 16.73 12.05 11.85
CA THR A 90 17.21 13.31 11.29
C THR A 90 16.36 13.72 10.08
N THR A 91 16.40 15.01 9.74
CA THR A 91 15.68 15.54 8.57
C THR A 91 16.05 14.82 7.27
N ASP A 92 17.32 14.48 7.10
CA ASP A 92 17.81 13.74 5.93
C ASP A 92 17.23 12.31 5.88
N GLU A 93 17.17 11.63 7.03
CA GLU A 93 16.57 10.29 7.11
C GLU A 93 15.08 10.32 6.82
N LEU A 94 14.36 11.34 7.30
CA LEU A 94 12.95 11.54 7.02
C LEU A 94 12.71 11.88 5.54
N GLN A 95 13.59 12.66 4.92
CA GLN A 95 13.52 12.95 3.49
C GLN A 95 13.69 11.68 2.65
N LEU A 96 14.58 10.76 3.05
CA LEU A 96 14.73 9.47 2.37
C LEU A 96 13.45 8.61 2.43
N LEU A 97 12.64 8.72 3.48
CA LEU A 97 11.37 8.00 3.60
C LEU A 97 10.37 8.38 2.51
N THR A 98 10.42 9.60 1.96
CA THR A 98 9.56 10.02 0.84
C THR A 98 9.71 9.11 -0.38
N THR A 99 10.92 8.59 -0.60
CA THR A 99 11.25 7.68 -1.71
C THR A 99 11.16 6.20 -1.33
N GLN A 100 11.18 5.86 -0.04
CA GLN A 100 11.19 4.48 0.49
C GLN A 100 9.84 4.17 1.16
N ARG A 101 8.83 3.80 0.38
CA ARG A 101 7.43 3.61 0.80
C ARG A 101 7.25 2.54 1.87
N ILE A 102 7.91 1.39 1.73
CA ILE A 102 7.85 0.30 2.71
C ILE A 102 8.47 0.74 4.04
N LYS A 103 9.63 1.41 3.97
CA LYS A 103 10.31 1.95 5.16
C LYS A 103 9.47 3.04 5.84
N ALA A 104 8.88 3.95 5.05
CA ALA A 104 7.99 5.00 5.55
C ALA A 104 6.79 4.40 6.29
N ALA A 105 6.11 3.42 5.69
CA ALA A 105 4.98 2.74 6.31
C ALA A 105 5.37 2.04 7.61
N TYR A 106 6.55 1.42 7.66
CA TYR A 106 7.04 0.75 8.85
C TYR A 106 7.39 1.73 9.99
N VAL A 107 8.11 2.82 9.68
CA VAL A 107 8.44 3.88 10.66
C VAL A 107 7.15 4.50 11.20
N LEU A 108 6.22 4.87 10.32
CA LEU A 108 4.94 5.44 10.70
C LEU A 108 4.14 4.51 11.62
N LYS A 109 4.09 3.21 11.32
CA LYS A 109 3.48 2.20 12.20
C LYS A 109 4.15 2.16 13.57
N LYS A 110 5.48 2.21 13.64
CA LYS A 110 6.22 2.21 14.90
C LYS A 110 5.89 3.44 15.74
N SER A 111 5.90 4.64 15.13
CA SER A 111 5.49 5.87 15.80
C SER A 111 4.04 5.84 16.26
N MET A 112 3.11 5.37 15.43
CA MET A 112 1.71 5.20 15.82
C MET A 112 1.54 4.29 17.03
N ASN A 113 2.28 3.18 17.08
CA ASN A 113 2.22 2.28 18.23
C ASN A 113 2.84 2.90 19.48
N HIS A 114 3.92 3.66 19.34
CA HIS A 114 4.58 4.34 20.45
C HIS A 114 3.70 5.44 21.05
N THR A 115 3.01 6.22 20.21
CA THR A 115 2.19 7.36 20.65
C THR A 115 0.74 6.99 20.92
N LYS A 116 0.34 5.73 20.73
CA LYS A 116 -1.03 5.24 20.89
C LYS A 116 -1.67 5.60 22.22
N GLU A 117 -0.97 5.36 23.33
CA GLU A 117 -1.53 5.61 24.66
C GLU A 117 -1.77 7.12 24.87
N GLN A 118 -0.80 7.95 24.51
CA GLN A 118 -0.92 9.39 24.54
C GLN A 118 -2.09 9.88 23.67
N ALA A 119 -2.23 9.33 22.47
CA ALA A 119 -3.30 9.68 21.54
C ALA A 119 -4.69 9.35 22.10
N LEU A 120 -4.85 8.14 22.67
CA LEU A 120 -6.10 7.72 23.28
C LEU A 120 -6.47 8.58 24.49
N LEU A 121 -5.51 8.91 25.36
CA LEU A 121 -5.74 9.80 26.50
C LEU A 121 -6.12 11.22 26.07
N CYS A 122 -5.52 11.73 24.99
CA CYS A 122 -5.87 13.04 24.43
C CYS A 122 -7.30 13.04 23.86
N LEU A 123 -7.65 12.02 23.08
CA LEU A 123 -8.99 11.88 22.50
C LEU A 123 -10.06 11.62 23.57
N GLU A 124 -9.75 10.91 24.64
CA GLU A 124 -10.64 10.70 25.78
C GLU A 124 -11.01 12.02 26.45
N LYS A 125 -10.02 12.89 26.72
CA LYS A 125 -10.25 14.24 27.26
C LYS A 125 -11.15 15.10 26.37
N ARG A 126 -11.19 14.81 25.07
CA ARG A 126 -12.01 15.51 24.08
C ARG A 126 -13.32 14.81 23.72
N ASN A 127 -13.65 13.69 24.39
CA ASN A 127 -14.80 12.84 24.06
C ASN A 127 -14.81 12.36 22.59
N ALA A 128 -13.63 12.13 22.01
CA ALA A 128 -13.43 11.84 20.60
C ALA A 128 -12.72 10.50 20.32
N ILE A 129 -12.75 9.55 21.28
CA ILE A 129 -12.05 8.24 21.20
C ILE A 129 -12.34 7.50 19.88
N GLU A 130 -13.58 7.57 19.38
CA GLU A 130 -13.99 6.89 18.14
C GLU A 130 -13.22 7.38 16.91
N LYS A 131 -12.69 8.61 16.93
CA LYS A 131 -11.83 9.13 15.84
C LYS A 131 -10.51 8.39 15.71
N TYR A 132 -10.03 7.74 16.77
CA TYR A 132 -8.88 6.85 16.67
C TYR A 132 -9.18 5.67 15.74
N LYS A 133 -10.37 5.08 15.83
CA LYS A 133 -10.77 3.98 14.94
C LYS A 133 -10.93 4.46 13.50
N GLN A 134 -11.46 5.66 13.30
CA GLN A 134 -11.56 6.28 11.98
C GLN A 134 -10.18 6.49 11.35
N PHE A 135 -9.24 7.05 12.10
CA PHE A 135 -7.86 7.24 11.64
C PHE A 135 -7.20 5.90 11.26
N ILE A 136 -7.34 4.89 12.12
CA ILE A 136 -6.79 3.56 11.86
C ILE A 136 -7.44 2.89 10.65
N HIS A 137 -8.75 3.02 10.46
CA HIS A 137 -9.44 2.47 9.29
C HIS A 137 -8.92 3.07 7.97
N ASP A 138 -8.61 4.36 7.96
CA ASP A 138 -8.01 5.02 6.80
C ASP A 138 -6.55 4.57 6.56
N PHE A 139 -5.88 4.02 7.58
CA PHE A 139 -4.48 3.62 7.54
C PHE A 139 -4.25 2.11 7.30
N ILE A 140 -5.10 1.22 7.83
CA ILE A 140 -5.00 -0.24 7.71
C ILE A 140 -4.84 -0.76 6.26
N PRO A 141 -5.54 -0.22 5.23
CA PRO A 141 -5.38 -0.69 3.86
C PRO A 141 -3.95 -0.50 3.32
N ILE A 142 -3.23 0.49 3.84
CA ILE A 142 -1.86 0.82 3.46
C ILE A 142 -0.91 -0.17 4.13
N GLU A 143 -1.06 -0.37 5.45
CA GLU A 143 -0.21 -1.24 6.25
C GLU A 143 -0.20 -2.71 5.76
N ASN A 144 -1.38 -3.29 5.53
CA ASN A 144 -1.49 -4.71 5.15
C ASN A 144 -0.92 -5.01 3.77
N LYS A 145 -0.95 -4.04 2.85
CA LYS A 145 -0.49 -4.26 1.47
C LYS A 145 1.04 -4.22 1.36
N TYR A 146 1.70 -3.32 2.10
CA TYR A 146 3.15 -3.14 2.00
C TYR A 146 3.93 -4.06 2.93
N LEU A 147 3.46 -4.29 4.17
CA LEU A 147 4.18 -5.14 5.13
C LEU A 147 4.09 -6.63 4.80
N SER A 148 2.93 -7.11 4.32
CA SER A 148 2.79 -8.51 3.90
C SER A 148 3.66 -8.88 2.69
N MET A 149 3.94 -7.92 1.80
CA MET A 149 4.84 -8.11 0.67
C MET A 149 6.32 -8.21 1.11
N ALA A 150 6.69 -7.53 2.20
CA ALA A 150 8.06 -7.54 2.71
C ALA A 150 8.41 -8.82 3.49
N GLU A 151 7.43 -9.47 4.13
CA GLU A 151 7.67 -10.60 5.04
C GLU A 151 7.72 -11.98 4.36
N ASP A 152 6.88 -12.26 3.35
CA ASP A 152 6.68 -13.66 2.89
C ASP A 152 7.03 -13.95 1.42
N LYS A 153 7.34 -12.95 0.58
CA LYS A 153 7.41 -13.14 -0.89
C LYS A 153 8.60 -12.49 -1.61
N VAL A 154 9.70 -12.23 -0.91
CA VAL A 154 10.85 -11.49 -1.47
C VAL A 154 11.41 -12.13 -2.75
N ASP A 155 11.42 -13.47 -2.83
CA ASP A 155 11.94 -14.22 -3.98
C ASP A 155 11.01 -14.17 -5.21
N GLU A 156 9.73 -13.87 -5.04
CA GLU A 156 8.75 -13.73 -6.14
C GLU A 156 8.71 -12.30 -6.71
N LEU A 157 9.35 -11.33 -6.05
CA LEU A 157 9.37 -9.93 -6.47
C LEU A 157 10.41 -9.67 -7.58
N THR A 158 10.11 -8.73 -8.47
CA THR A 158 11.01 -8.34 -9.58
C THR A 158 11.17 -6.82 -9.66
N GLY A 159 12.36 -6.38 -10.10
CA GLY A 159 12.68 -4.97 -10.32
C GLY A 159 12.67 -4.12 -9.04
N ALA A 160 12.24 -2.86 -9.16
CA ALA A 160 12.33 -1.84 -8.11
C ALA A 160 11.66 -2.23 -6.77
N VAL A 161 10.62 -3.07 -6.81
CA VAL A 161 9.93 -3.53 -5.59
C VAL A 161 10.81 -4.50 -4.79
N LYS A 162 11.60 -5.35 -5.47
CA LYS A 162 12.55 -6.23 -4.80
C LYS A 162 13.65 -5.42 -4.13
N ASP A 163 14.19 -4.43 -4.85
CA ASP A 163 15.24 -3.55 -4.32
C ASP A 163 14.76 -2.77 -3.10
N GLU A 164 13.50 -2.28 -3.11
CA GLU A 164 12.89 -1.60 -1.97
C GLU A 164 12.72 -2.53 -0.75
N VAL A 165 12.30 -3.78 -0.96
CA VAL A 165 12.16 -4.78 0.10
C VAL A 165 13.51 -5.19 0.69
N THR A 166 14.54 -5.39 -0.14
CA THR A 166 15.89 -5.70 0.33
C THR A 166 16.45 -4.54 1.15
N THR A 167 16.33 -3.31 0.65
CA THR A 167 16.75 -2.09 1.37
C THR A 167 16.02 -1.96 2.71
N PHE A 168 14.71 -2.26 2.73
CA PHE A 168 13.93 -2.28 3.97
C PHE A 168 14.44 -3.33 4.96
N ASN A 169 14.67 -4.57 4.52
CA ASN A 169 15.14 -5.66 5.38
C ASN A 169 16.53 -5.38 5.98
N GLU A 170 17.44 -4.78 5.20
CA GLU A 170 18.75 -4.34 5.68
C GLU A 170 18.62 -3.20 6.71
N GLY A 171 17.72 -2.25 6.48
CA GLY A 171 17.48 -1.11 7.36
C GLY A 171 16.58 -1.39 8.57
N LYS A 172 15.85 -2.51 8.58
CA LYS A 172 14.82 -2.81 9.59
C LYS A 172 15.37 -2.80 11.01
N LYS A 173 16.50 -3.47 11.25
CA LYS A 173 17.13 -3.50 12.57
C LYS A 173 17.50 -2.10 13.06
N SER A 174 18.03 -1.25 12.19
CA SER A 174 18.36 0.13 12.56
C SER A 174 17.13 0.97 12.91
N ILE A 175 15.95 0.65 12.36
CA ILE A 175 14.69 1.28 12.75
C ILE A 175 14.25 0.73 14.10
N ASP A 176 14.30 -0.59 14.29
CA ASP A 176 13.95 -1.24 15.54
C ASP A 176 14.77 -0.71 16.72
N ASP A 177 16.08 -0.54 16.55
CA ASP A 177 16.98 -0.03 17.58
C ASP A 177 16.68 1.43 17.98
N LYS A 178 15.96 2.18 17.13
CA LYS A 178 15.53 3.56 17.41
C LYS A 178 14.23 3.62 18.22
N TYR A 179 13.49 2.52 18.41
CA TYR A 179 12.21 2.48 19.13
C TYR A 179 12.28 1.69 20.43
#